data_AF-A0A9E1ARH7-F1
#
_entry.id   AF-A0A9E1ARH7-F1
#
_cell.length_a   1.000
_cell.length_b   1.000
_cell.length_c   1.000
_cell.angle_alpha   90.00
_cell.angle_beta   90.00
_cell.angle_gamma   90.00
#
_symmetry.space_group_name_H-M   'P 1'
#
loop_
_entity.id
_entity.type
_entity.pdbx_description
1 polymer ?
#
loop_
_entity_poly.entity_id
_entity_poly.type
_entity_poly.pdbx_seq_one_letter_code
_entity_poly.pdbx_strand_id
1 'polypeptide(L)'
;MVDIMIELIARRQFMPMYIWLDIAFLIVLAVLLLYKKKYMTTLVGLVMGIVYMLVDYGIFHLVCRARSISEGYSLFWVLLWMSMSYGFTNFTWIWLWLSKDKHLFEWSLLILLWWFCCPLLVQTFAANRTPIVIQRTTGSYHGYMAAILFVGYLAVIVYNLIQKDRIKRVPIPWILTIGVLVQFGWEAGLLIGGIRSAGFFTVEEKLVPLIVNSLLETNLGMPYVYFIFIAVTARFTEQFQKRQPGLSAAERIAESNTERVRDHEVLI
;
A
#
# COMPACT_ATOMS: atom_id res chain seq x y z
N MET A 1 -39.37 6.77 -7.21
CA MET A 1 -37.93 7.10 -7.22
C MET A 1 -37.19 5.79 -7.12
N VAL A 2 -36.62 5.34 -8.25
CA VAL A 2 -35.79 4.14 -8.30
C VAL A 2 -34.44 4.53 -7.72
N ASP A 3 -34.06 3.96 -6.59
CA ASP A 3 -32.72 4.10 -6.02
C ASP A 3 -31.72 3.50 -7.02
N ILE A 4 -31.14 4.37 -7.84
CA ILE A 4 -29.92 4.08 -8.59
C ILE A 4 -28.77 4.21 -7.58
N MET A 5 -28.73 3.34 -6.58
CA MET A 5 -27.47 3.01 -5.93
C MET A 5 -26.71 2.15 -6.93
N ILE A 6 -25.90 2.78 -7.78
CA ILE A 6 -24.92 2.08 -8.60
C ILE A 6 -24.04 1.30 -7.64
N GLU A 7 -24.28 0.00 -7.52
CA GLU A 7 -23.37 -0.89 -6.82
C GLU A 7 -22.05 -0.87 -7.58
N LEU A 8 -21.05 -0.19 -7.02
CA LEU A 8 -19.72 -0.09 -7.61
C LEU A 8 -19.07 -1.48 -7.55
N ILE A 9 -19.19 -2.27 -8.62
CA ILE A 9 -18.52 -3.56 -8.68
C ILE A 9 -17.02 -3.30 -8.83
N ALA A 10 -16.25 -3.55 -7.77
CA ALA A 10 -14.80 -3.48 -7.83
C ALA A 10 -14.29 -4.75 -8.53
N ARG A 11 -14.16 -4.68 -9.86
CA ARG A 11 -13.72 -5.77 -10.73
C ARG A 11 -12.25 -5.57 -11.15
N ARG A 12 -11.50 -6.66 -11.16
CA ARG A 12 -10.15 -6.71 -11.74
C ARG A 12 -10.06 -7.87 -12.72
N GLN A 13 -9.27 -7.67 -13.78
CA GLN A 13 -8.95 -8.72 -14.74
C GLN A 13 -7.45 -8.76 -15.02
N PHE A 14 -6.87 -9.94 -15.06
CA PHE A 14 -5.44 -10.11 -15.37
C PHE A 14 -5.19 -11.49 -15.99
N MET A 15 -4.16 -11.59 -16.84
CA MET A 15 -3.74 -12.87 -17.39
C MET A 15 -2.94 -13.66 -16.36
N PRO A 16 -2.95 -15.00 -16.38
CA PRO A 16 -2.11 -15.82 -15.49
C PRO A 16 -0.62 -15.45 -15.54
N MET A 17 -0.10 -15.01 -16.71
CA MET A 17 1.28 -14.55 -16.85
C MET A 17 1.61 -13.35 -15.95
N TYR A 18 0.64 -12.47 -15.68
CA TYR A 18 0.81 -11.33 -14.78
C TYR A 18 1.19 -11.78 -13.37
N ILE A 19 0.53 -12.82 -12.87
CA ILE A 19 0.79 -13.37 -11.53
C ILE A 19 2.23 -13.87 -11.43
N TRP A 20 2.69 -14.64 -12.42
CA TRP A 20 4.04 -15.22 -12.39
C TRP A 20 5.15 -14.17 -12.52
N LEU A 21 4.97 -13.21 -13.42
CA LEU A 21 5.87 -12.07 -13.56
C LEU A 21 5.95 -11.29 -12.25
N ASP A 22 4.80 -11.01 -11.65
CA ASP A 22 4.73 -10.25 -10.41
C ASP A 22 5.36 -11.01 -9.23
N ILE A 23 5.13 -12.32 -9.11
CA ILE A 23 5.83 -13.16 -8.12
C ILE A 23 7.35 -13.07 -8.29
N ALA A 24 7.85 -13.14 -9.53
CA ALA A 24 9.28 -13.01 -9.79
C ALA A 24 9.81 -11.63 -9.32
N PHE A 25 9.06 -10.55 -9.58
CA PHE A 25 9.42 -9.23 -9.08
C PHE A 25 9.39 -9.15 -7.55
N LEU A 26 8.38 -9.71 -6.88
CA LEU A 26 8.30 -9.72 -5.41
C LEU A 26 9.52 -10.42 -4.79
N ILE A 27 9.96 -11.53 -5.40
CA ILE A 27 11.18 -12.24 -4.98
C ILE A 27 12.41 -11.34 -5.18
N VAL A 28 12.55 -10.69 -6.34
CA VAL A 28 13.66 -9.76 -6.60
C VAL A 28 13.68 -8.62 -5.59
N LEU A 29 12.54 -7.98 -5.34
CA LEU A 29 12.41 -6.90 -4.36
C LEU A 29 12.79 -7.39 -2.97
N ALA A 30 12.29 -8.55 -2.52
CA ALA A 30 12.64 -9.13 -1.24
C ALA A 30 14.15 -9.43 -1.13
N VAL A 31 14.76 -10.03 -2.15
CA VAL A 31 16.20 -10.32 -2.19
C VAL A 31 17.02 -9.03 -2.11
N LEU A 32 16.64 -7.99 -2.87
CA LEU A 32 17.33 -6.69 -2.84
C LEU A 32 17.23 -6.02 -1.46
N LEU A 33 16.06 -6.06 -0.82
CA LEU A 33 15.87 -5.53 0.54
C LEU A 33 16.76 -6.26 1.54
N LEU A 34 16.77 -7.60 1.50
CA LEU A 34 17.61 -8.43 2.39
C LEU A 34 19.10 -8.18 2.13
N TYR A 35 19.51 -8.05 0.87
CA TYR A 35 20.88 -7.71 0.49
C TYR A 35 21.31 -6.34 1.05
N LYS A 36 20.40 -5.36 1.05
CA LYS A 36 20.61 -4.03 1.67
C LYS A 36 20.32 -4.01 3.18
N LYS A 37 20.16 -5.18 3.80
CA LYS A 37 19.91 -5.38 5.24
C LYS A 37 18.67 -4.62 5.76
N LYS A 38 17.63 -4.52 4.93
CA LYS A 38 16.34 -3.88 5.23
C LYS A 38 15.36 -4.84 5.91
N TYR A 39 15.81 -5.46 6.99
CA TYR A 39 15.09 -6.60 7.60
C TYR A 39 13.74 -6.19 8.20
N MET A 40 13.67 -5.04 8.87
CA MET A 40 12.42 -4.51 9.40
C MET A 40 11.45 -4.15 8.28
N THR A 41 11.92 -3.46 7.24
CA THR A 41 11.10 -3.14 6.06
C THR A 41 10.53 -4.42 5.44
N THR A 42 11.36 -5.44 5.20
CA THR A 42 10.92 -6.72 4.64
C THR A 42 9.89 -7.40 5.55
N LEU A 43 10.12 -7.47 6.86
CA LEU A 43 9.19 -8.09 7.79
C LEU A 43 7.84 -7.36 7.82
N VAL A 44 7.85 -6.03 7.89
CA VAL A 44 6.63 -5.22 7.90
C VAL A 44 5.83 -5.45 6.63
N GLY A 45 6.50 -5.43 5.46
CA GLY A 45 5.84 -5.76 4.19
C GLY A 45 5.19 -7.15 4.23
N LEU A 46 5.91 -8.17 4.69
CA LEU A 46 5.41 -9.56 4.72
C LEU A 46 4.21 -9.69 5.68
N VAL A 47 4.33 -9.13 6.88
CA VAL A 47 3.24 -9.13 7.89
C VAL A 47 2.01 -8.44 7.33
N MET A 48 2.18 -7.30 6.67
CA MET A 48 1.03 -6.57 6.12
C MET A 48 0.41 -7.25 4.90
N GLY A 49 1.19 -7.98 4.11
CA GLY A 49 0.66 -8.89 3.09
C GLY A 49 -0.24 -9.98 3.70
N ILE A 50 0.16 -10.56 4.84
CA ILE A 50 -0.67 -11.52 5.58
C ILE A 50 -1.92 -10.85 6.15
N VAL A 51 -1.80 -9.65 6.74
CA VAL A 51 -2.96 -8.89 7.25
C VAL A 51 -3.96 -8.62 6.12
N TYR A 52 -3.48 -8.25 4.93
CA TYR A 52 -4.33 -8.09 3.75
C TYR A 52 -5.07 -9.39 3.40
N MET A 53 -4.38 -10.53 3.46
CA MET A 53 -5.00 -11.83 3.20
C MET A 53 -6.06 -12.17 4.24
N LEU A 54 -5.82 -11.88 5.52
CA LEU A 54 -6.81 -12.10 6.59
C LEU A 54 -8.07 -11.25 6.39
N VAL A 55 -7.91 -10.01 5.94
CA VAL A 55 -9.04 -9.13 5.64
C VAL A 55 -9.76 -9.59 4.36
N ASP A 56 -9.03 -9.85 3.28
CA ASP A 56 -9.62 -10.19 1.99
C ASP A 56 -10.26 -11.58 1.96
N TYR A 57 -9.56 -12.60 2.46
CA TYR A 57 -10.09 -13.95 2.50
C TYR A 57 -10.95 -14.18 3.74
N GLY A 58 -10.50 -13.77 4.92
CA GLY A 58 -11.24 -13.98 6.16
C GLY A 58 -12.52 -13.14 6.22
N ILE A 59 -12.40 -11.82 6.18
CA ILE A 59 -13.57 -10.93 6.35
C ILE A 59 -14.39 -10.91 5.07
N PHE A 60 -13.82 -10.48 3.93
CA PHE A 60 -14.64 -10.24 2.74
C PHE A 60 -15.14 -11.53 2.07
N HIS A 61 -14.35 -12.59 2.04
CA HIS A 61 -14.78 -13.85 1.45
C HIS A 61 -15.53 -14.77 2.44
N LEU A 62 -14.94 -15.15 3.58
CA LEU A 62 -15.59 -16.13 4.47
C LEU A 62 -16.77 -15.53 5.24
N VAL A 63 -16.64 -14.31 5.80
CA VAL A 63 -17.69 -13.68 6.61
C VAL A 63 -18.73 -12.99 5.72
N CYS A 64 -18.31 -12.07 4.84
CA CYS A 64 -19.24 -11.27 4.04
C CYS A 64 -19.72 -11.94 2.76
N ARG A 65 -19.10 -13.05 2.32
CA ARG A 65 -19.42 -13.74 1.06
C ARG A 65 -19.43 -12.82 -0.17
N ALA A 66 -18.62 -11.76 -0.15
CA ALA A 66 -18.65 -10.67 -1.12
C ALA A 66 -17.63 -10.83 -2.27
N ARG A 67 -16.92 -11.96 -2.34
CA ARG A 67 -15.84 -12.20 -3.31
C ARG A 67 -16.18 -13.37 -4.23
N SER A 68 -15.99 -13.17 -5.54
CA SER A 68 -16.11 -14.22 -6.57
C SER A 68 -14.96 -14.14 -7.58
N ILE A 69 -14.65 -15.28 -8.19
CA ILE A 69 -13.61 -15.45 -9.21
C ILE A 69 -14.16 -16.27 -10.39
N SER A 70 -13.62 -16.06 -11.59
CA SER A 70 -13.89 -16.87 -12.78
C SER A 70 -13.64 -18.36 -12.56
N GLU A 71 -14.45 -19.20 -13.20
CA GLU A 71 -14.35 -20.68 -13.12
C GLU A 71 -12.96 -21.20 -13.48
N GLY A 72 -12.55 -22.31 -12.85
CA GLY A 72 -11.25 -22.93 -13.06
C GLY A 72 -10.09 -22.31 -12.26
N TYR A 73 -10.34 -21.26 -11.47
CA TYR A 73 -9.31 -20.61 -10.65
C TYR A 73 -9.63 -20.66 -9.15
N SER A 74 -8.57 -20.79 -8.34
CA SER A 74 -8.69 -20.76 -6.88
C SER A 74 -8.72 -19.33 -6.36
N LEU A 75 -9.84 -18.95 -5.74
CA LEU A 75 -9.98 -17.66 -5.08
C LEU A 75 -8.92 -17.47 -3.98
N PHE A 76 -8.61 -18.52 -3.21
CA PHE A 76 -7.62 -18.45 -2.14
C PHE A 76 -6.24 -18.06 -2.67
N TRP A 77 -5.74 -18.76 -3.71
CA TRP A 77 -4.38 -18.53 -4.23
C TRP A 77 -4.26 -17.17 -4.92
N VAL A 78 -5.30 -16.75 -5.64
CA VAL A 78 -5.32 -15.44 -6.29
C VAL A 78 -5.42 -14.31 -5.26
N LEU A 79 -6.24 -14.46 -4.21
CA LEU A 79 -6.27 -13.49 -3.12
C LEU A 79 -4.95 -13.43 -2.37
N LEU A 80 -4.32 -14.58 -2.07
CA LEU A 80 -3.01 -14.61 -1.41
C LEU A 80 -1.96 -13.86 -2.24
N TRP A 81 -1.87 -14.14 -3.54
CA TRP A 81 -0.95 -13.42 -4.42
C TRP A 81 -1.26 -11.93 -4.44
N MET A 82 -2.51 -11.52 -4.62
CA MET A 82 -2.88 -10.10 -4.62
C MET A 82 -2.54 -9.41 -3.29
N SER A 83 -2.87 -10.05 -2.17
CA SER A 83 -2.57 -9.54 -0.84
C SER A 83 -1.06 -9.41 -0.61
N MET A 84 -0.26 -10.37 -1.09
CA MET A 84 1.19 -10.25 -1.05
C MET A 84 1.71 -9.20 -2.02
N SER A 85 1.23 -9.15 -3.25
CA SER A 85 1.64 -8.16 -4.25
C SER A 85 1.43 -6.75 -3.73
N TYR A 86 0.18 -6.39 -3.43
CA TYR A 86 -0.16 -5.05 -2.97
C TYR A 86 0.30 -4.80 -1.53
N GLY A 87 0.07 -5.74 -0.62
CA GLY A 87 0.43 -5.58 0.79
C GLY A 87 1.93 -5.52 1.01
N PHE A 88 2.72 -6.42 0.40
CA PHE A 88 4.18 -6.38 0.53
C PHE A 88 4.77 -5.11 -0.08
N THR A 89 4.42 -4.79 -1.34
CA THR A 89 5.01 -3.64 -2.05
C THR A 89 4.58 -2.31 -1.44
N ASN A 90 3.29 -2.12 -1.12
CA ASN A 90 2.81 -0.87 -0.52
C ASN A 90 3.45 -0.63 0.84
N PHE A 91 3.46 -1.63 1.74
CA PHE A 91 4.00 -1.43 3.09
C PHE A 91 5.53 -1.37 3.13
N THR A 92 6.21 -2.08 2.24
CA THR A 92 7.65 -1.87 1.99
C THR A 92 7.89 -0.41 1.61
N TRP A 93 7.13 0.11 0.65
CA TRP A 93 7.33 1.47 0.15
C TRP A 93 6.99 2.53 1.20
N ILE A 94 5.86 2.38 1.90
CA ILE A 94 5.47 3.22 3.04
C ILE A 94 6.58 3.25 4.10
N TRP A 95 7.10 2.09 4.48
CA TRP A 95 8.11 2.01 5.53
C TRP A 95 9.42 2.68 5.11
N LEU A 96 9.84 2.51 3.86
CA LEU A 96 11.01 3.20 3.31
C LEU A 96 10.84 4.72 3.33
N TRP A 97 9.66 5.23 2.94
CA TRP A 97 9.33 6.66 3.03
C TRP A 97 9.32 7.17 4.47
N LEU A 98 8.72 6.44 5.39
CA LEU A 98 8.69 6.80 6.82
C LEU A 98 10.09 6.82 7.43
N SER A 99 10.94 5.87 7.03
CA SER A 99 12.35 5.78 7.43
C SER A 99 13.25 6.79 6.71
N LYS A 100 12.74 7.51 5.70
CA LYS A 100 13.51 8.41 4.84
C LYS A 100 14.76 7.74 4.29
N ASP A 101 14.59 6.53 3.74
CA ASP A 101 15.72 5.72 3.29
C ASP A 101 16.63 6.46 2.32
N LYS A 102 17.94 6.21 2.39
CA LYS A 102 18.91 6.87 1.51
C LYS A 102 18.75 6.51 0.03
N HIS A 103 18.18 5.34 -0.30
CA HIS A 103 17.90 4.92 -1.67
C HIS A 103 16.40 5.04 -2.00
N LEU A 104 15.69 5.96 -1.33
CA LEU A 104 14.24 6.07 -1.46
C LEU A 104 13.80 6.27 -2.92
N PHE A 105 14.58 7.02 -3.71
CA PHE A 105 14.28 7.23 -5.11
C PHE A 105 14.35 5.93 -5.90
N GLU A 106 15.43 5.16 -5.77
CA GLU A 106 15.63 3.90 -6.48
C GLU A 106 14.57 2.86 -6.09
N TRP A 107 14.22 2.77 -4.81
CA TRP A 107 13.13 1.90 -4.36
C TRP A 107 11.77 2.34 -4.94
N SER A 108 11.48 3.63 -4.89
CA SER A 108 10.24 4.19 -5.44
C SER A 108 10.13 3.93 -6.93
N LEU A 109 11.20 4.21 -7.67
CA LEU A 109 11.28 3.99 -9.10
C LEU A 109 11.13 2.51 -9.44
N LEU A 110 11.81 1.62 -8.72
CA LEU A 110 11.72 0.18 -8.95
C LEU A 110 10.27 -0.34 -8.83
N ILE A 111 9.55 0.08 -7.79
CA ILE A 111 8.16 -0.34 -7.53
C ILE A 111 7.21 0.25 -8.57
N LEU A 112 7.28 1.57 -8.81
CA LEU A 112 6.42 2.26 -9.77
C LEU A 112 6.66 1.78 -11.21
N LEU A 113 7.93 1.61 -11.58
CA LEU A 113 8.33 1.08 -12.88
C LEU A 113 7.74 -0.32 -13.08
N TRP A 114 7.81 -1.18 -12.06
CA TRP A 114 7.23 -2.52 -12.16
C TRP A 114 5.71 -2.51 -12.32
N TRP A 115 5.00 -1.73 -11.50
CA TRP A 115 3.54 -1.61 -11.61
C TRP A 115 3.09 -1.11 -12.97
N PHE A 116 3.89 -0.25 -13.61
CA PHE A 116 3.66 0.22 -14.98
C PHE A 116 4.05 -0.81 -16.04
N CYS A 117 5.22 -1.44 -15.93
CA CYS A 117 5.76 -2.33 -16.96
C CYS A 117 5.08 -3.71 -16.99
N CYS A 118 4.76 -4.30 -15.84
CA CYS A 118 4.21 -5.66 -15.79
C CYS A 118 2.92 -5.83 -16.63
N PRO A 119 1.91 -4.95 -16.52
CA PRO A 119 0.74 -5.04 -17.39
C PRO A 119 1.08 -4.94 -18.88
N LEU A 120 2.01 -4.06 -19.27
CA LEU A 120 2.40 -3.85 -20.67
C LEU A 120 3.15 -5.06 -21.26
N LEU A 121 4.02 -5.69 -20.47
CA LEU A 121 4.68 -6.94 -20.84
C LEU A 121 3.64 -8.04 -21.08
N VAL A 122 2.67 -8.17 -20.18
CA VAL A 122 1.60 -9.17 -20.32
C VAL A 122 0.74 -8.92 -21.56
N GLN A 123 0.41 -7.67 -21.87
CA GLN A 123 -0.32 -7.33 -23.09
C GLN A 123 0.46 -7.75 -24.35
N THR A 124 1.79 -7.61 -24.33
CA THR A 124 2.63 -8.00 -25.48
C THR A 124 2.74 -9.51 -25.64
N PHE A 125 2.96 -10.25 -24.54
CA PHE A 125 3.32 -11.66 -24.61
C PHE A 125 2.17 -12.64 -24.32
N ALA A 126 1.03 -12.17 -23.82
CA ALA A 126 -0.10 -13.02 -23.42
C ALA A 126 -1.49 -12.44 -23.75
N ALA A 127 -1.59 -11.50 -24.69
CA ALA A 127 -2.86 -10.83 -25.07
C ALA A 127 -4.01 -11.80 -25.44
N ASN A 128 -3.69 -12.96 -26.04
CA ASN A 128 -4.68 -13.88 -26.60
C ASN A 128 -5.15 -14.98 -25.61
N ARG A 129 -4.93 -14.80 -24.30
CA ARG A 129 -5.36 -15.76 -23.26
C ARG A 129 -6.68 -15.31 -22.61
N THR A 130 -7.40 -16.26 -22.02
CA THR A 130 -8.58 -15.95 -21.21
C THR A 130 -8.14 -15.32 -19.88
N PRO A 131 -8.61 -14.10 -19.53
CA PRO A 131 -8.22 -13.46 -18.29
C PRO A 131 -8.88 -14.11 -17.08
N ILE A 132 -8.18 -14.07 -15.95
CA ILE A 132 -8.77 -14.31 -14.63
C ILE A 132 -9.58 -13.08 -14.28
N VAL A 133 -10.84 -13.27 -13.90
CA VAL A 133 -11.71 -12.17 -13.45
C VAL A 133 -12.01 -12.37 -11.98
N ILE A 134 -11.72 -11.36 -11.18
CA ILE A 134 -12.07 -11.32 -9.75
C ILE A 134 -12.86 -10.06 -9.46
N GLN A 135 -13.90 -10.19 -8.64
CA GLN A 135 -14.76 -9.06 -8.31
C GLN A 135 -15.19 -9.08 -6.86
N ARG A 136 -15.50 -7.87 -6.37
CA ARG A 136 -16.13 -7.65 -5.07
C ARG A 136 -17.34 -6.74 -5.24
N THR A 137 -18.46 -7.15 -4.69
CA THR A 137 -19.63 -6.30 -4.51
C THR A 137 -19.32 -5.28 -3.41
N THR A 138 -19.37 -3.99 -3.72
CA THR A 138 -19.11 -2.95 -2.70
C THR A 138 -20.41 -2.61 -1.98
N GLY A 139 -20.56 -3.15 -0.76
CA GLY A 139 -21.54 -2.63 0.19
C GLY A 139 -21.18 -1.21 0.66
N SER A 140 -21.97 -0.64 1.57
CA SER A 140 -21.83 0.72 2.15
C SER A 140 -20.56 0.95 3.01
N TYR A 141 -19.46 0.23 2.78
CA TYR A 141 -18.28 0.27 3.65
C TYR A 141 -17.46 1.57 3.55
N HIS A 142 -17.62 2.36 2.48
CA HIS A 142 -16.91 3.63 2.31
C HIS A 142 -17.20 4.61 3.46
N GLY A 143 -18.41 4.57 4.04
CA GLY A 143 -18.76 5.37 5.21
C GLY A 143 -17.91 5.01 6.44
N TYR A 144 -17.72 3.70 6.71
CA TYR A 144 -16.83 3.25 7.78
C TYR A 144 -15.37 3.62 7.51
N MET A 145 -14.92 3.52 6.25
CA MET A 145 -13.58 3.96 5.88
C MET A 145 -13.37 5.45 6.14
N ALA A 146 -14.32 6.29 5.73
CA ALA A 146 -14.26 7.74 5.97
C ALA A 146 -14.23 8.06 7.47
N ALA A 147 -14.99 7.33 8.30
CA ALA A 147 -14.95 7.49 9.75
C ALA A 147 -13.57 7.13 10.34
N ILE A 148 -12.96 6.02 9.92
CA ILE A 148 -11.62 5.60 10.40
C ILE A 148 -10.55 6.61 9.98
N LEU A 149 -10.60 7.10 8.74
CA LEU A 149 -9.74 8.16 8.24
C LEU A 149 -9.88 9.43 9.09
N PHE A 150 -11.11 9.88 9.31
CA PHE A 150 -11.39 11.09 10.08
C PHE A 150 -10.89 10.98 11.51
N VAL A 151 -11.19 9.88 12.21
CA VAL A 151 -10.73 9.64 13.59
C VAL A 151 -9.21 9.61 13.67
N GLY A 152 -8.54 8.93 12.72
CA GLY A 152 -7.08 8.84 12.70
C GLY A 152 -6.41 10.21 12.53
N TYR A 153 -6.85 10.99 11.54
CA TYR A 153 -6.29 12.33 11.33
C TYR A 153 -6.71 13.33 12.42
N LEU A 154 -7.93 13.24 12.94
CA LEU A 154 -8.37 14.07 14.06
C LEU A 154 -7.48 13.85 15.28
N ALA A 155 -7.15 12.60 15.61
CA ALA A 155 -6.23 12.28 16.71
C ALA A 155 -4.84 12.91 16.50
N VAL A 156 -4.30 12.82 15.28
CA VAL A 156 -3.01 13.44 14.93
C VAL A 156 -3.07 14.97 15.02
N ILE A 157 -4.15 15.59 14.54
CA ILE A 157 -4.36 17.04 14.59
C ILE A 157 -4.44 17.50 16.05
N VAL A 158 -5.26 16.84 16.87
CA VAL A 158 -5.37 17.14 18.30
C VAL A 158 -4.02 17.01 19.00
N TYR A 159 -3.28 15.93 18.74
CA TYR A 159 -1.92 15.77 19.26
C TYR A 159 -1.01 16.94 18.87
N ASN A 160 -1.02 17.36 17.60
CA ASN A 160 -0.20 18.48 17.12
C ASN A 160 -0.60 19.84 17.72
N LEU A 161 -1.89 20.05 17.99
CA LEU A 161 -2.41 21.28 18.62
C LEU A 161 -2.00 21.36 20.10
N ILE A 162 -2.01 20.24 20.82
CA ILE A 162 -1.56 20.15 22.22
C ILE A 162 -0.04 20.23 22.32
N GLN A 163 0.69 19.70 21.32
CA GLN A 163 2.15 19.65 21.33
C GLN A 163 2.77 21.04 21.13
N LYS A 164 3.35 21.58 22.21
CA LYS A 164 3.99 22.90 22.25
C LYS A 164 5.29 22.93 21.46
N ASP A 165 6.06 21.85 21.51
CA ASP A 165 7.33 21.74 20.81
C ASP A 165 7.11 21.31 19.34
N ARG A 166 7.38 22.23 18.41
CA ARG A 166 7.11 22.01 16.98
C ARG A 166 7.89 20.83 16.40
N ILE A 167 9.08 20.53 16.92
CA ILE A 167 9.90 19.43 16.41
C ILE A 167 9.29 18.07 16.77
N LYS A 168 8.47 17.99 17.82
CA LYS A 168 7.80 16.76 18.28
C LYS A 168 6.42 16.55 17.68
N ARG A 169 6.01 17.40 16.73
CA ARG A 169 4.73 17.28 16.01
C ARG A 169 4.82 16.23 14.91
N VAL A 170 3.74 15.52 14.69
CA VAL A 170 3.62 14.60 13.55
C VAL A 170 3.64 15.41 12.25
N PRO A 171 4.46 15.04 11.25
CA PRO A 171 4.53 15.73 9.97
C PRO A 171 3.33 15.32 9.08
N ILE A 172 2.16 15.92 9.33
CA ILE A 172 0.90 15.62 8.61
C ILE A 172 1.07 15.64 7.07
N PRO A 173 1.73 16.66 6.47
CA PRO A 173 1.91 16.67 5.01
C PRO A 173 2.70 15.46 4.49
N TRP A 174 3.69 14.99 5.24
CA TRP A 174 4.51 13.83 4.85
C TRP A 174 3.68 12.55 4.84
N ILE A 175 2.96 12.26 5.93
CA ILE A 175 2.14 11.04 6.02
C ILE A 175 0.99 11.04 4.99
N LEU A 176 0.38 12.20 4.73
CA LEU A 176 -0.68 12.33 3.73
C LEU A 176 -0.11 12.12 2.31
N THR A 177 1.05 12.70 2.02
CA THR A 177 1.74 12.52 0.73
C THR A 177 2.06 11.06 0.48
N ILE A 178 2.60 10.35 1.49
CA ILE A 178 2.86 8.90 1.38
C ILE A 178 1.59 8.14 1.04
N GLY A 179 0.50 8.37 1.79
CA GLY A 179 -0.75 7.67 1.56
C GLY A 179 -1.33 7.91 0.17
N VAL A 180 -1.31 9.17 -0.30
CA VAL A 180 -1.77 9.52 -1.64
C VAL A 180 -0.87 8.88 -2.71
N LEU A 181 0.45 9.01 -2.60
CA LEU A 181 1.39 8.52 -3.62
C LEU A 181 1.37 7.00 -3.75
N VAL A 182 1.34 6.28 -2.63
CA VAL A 182 1.32 4.82 -2.62
C VAL A 182 0.06 4.33 -3.31
N GLN A 183 -1.10 4.84 -2.89
CA GLN A 183 -2.38 4.43 -3.47
C GLN A 183 -2.50 4.84 -4.94
N PHE A 184 -2.16 6.09 -5.26
CA PHE A 184 -2.21 6.59 -6.63
C PHE A 184 -1.29 5.78 -7.55
N GLY A 185 -0.07 5.49 -7.12
CA GLY A 185 0.92 4.76 -7.91
C GLY A 185 0.42 3.40 -8.36
N TRP A 186 -0.12 2.58 -7.45
CA TRP A 186 -0.59 1.25 -7.82
C TRP A 186 -1.91 1.30 -8.59
N GLU A 187 -2.85 2.16 -8.19
CA GLU A 187 -4.13 2.31 -8.88
C GLU A 187 -3.95 2.83 -10.31
N ALA A 188 -3.01 3.77 -10.52
CA ALA A 188 -2.66 4.27 -11.84
C ALA A 188 -2.02 3.17 -12.69
N GLY A 189 -1.06 2.41 -12.15
CA GLY A 189 -0.44 1.27 -12.85
C GLY A 189 -1.47 0.24 -13.30
N LEU A 190 -2.41 -0.13 -12.43
CA LEU A 190 -3.50 -1.06 -12.79
C LEU A 190 -4.49 -0.48 -13.78
N LEU A 191 -4.80 0.82 -13.68
CA LEU A 191 -5.72 1.47 -14.59
C LEU A 191 -5.14 1.54 -16.01
N ILE A 192 -3.90 2.03 -16.13
CA ILE A 192 -3.17 2.10 -17.41
C ILE A 192 -2.99 0.70 -18.00
N GLY A 193 -2.71 -0.29 -17.15
CA GLY A 193 -2.57 -1.69 -17.54
C GLY A 193 -3.85 -2.40 -17.99
N GLY A 194 -5.02 -1.75 -17.91
CA GLY A 194 -6.30 -2.35 -18.27
C GLY A 194 -6.84 -3.36 -17.25
N ILE A 195 -6.20 -3.47 -16.08
CA ILE A 195 -6.57 -4.41 -15.02
C ILE A 195 -7.77 -3.89 -14.24
N ARG A 196 -7.83 -2.57 -14.01
CA ARG A 196 -8.89 -1.88 -13.24
C ARG A 196 -10.00 -1.26 -14.09
N SER A 197 -9.90 -1.32 -15.42
CA SER A 197 -10.87 -0.69 -16.35
C SER A 197 -11.99 -1.63 -16.80
N ALA A 198 -12.00 -2.87 -16.30
CA ALA A 198 -12.95 -3.91 -16.71
C ALA A 198 -14.40 -3.55 -16.33
N GLY A 199 -15.17 -3.08 -17.30
CA GLY A 199 -16.59 -2.70 -17.12
C GLY A 199 -16.85 -1.19 -17.01
N PHE A 200 -15.82 -0.34 -17.14
CA PHE A 200 -15.98 1.12 -17.20
C PHE A 200 -15.92 1.61 -18.66
N PHE A 201 -16.95 2.33 -19.09
CA PHE A 201 -17.15 2.78 -20.46
C PHE A 201 -16.72 4.23 -20.66
N THR A 202 -16.75 5.06 -19.60
CA THR A 202 -16.34 6.46 -19.67
C THR A 202 -14.98 6.71 -18.98
N VAL A 203 -14.37 7.86 -19.29
CA VAL A 203 -13.15 8.32 -18.61
C VAL A 203 -13.44 8.68 -17.15
N GLU A 204 -14.61 9.27 -16.89
CA GLU A 204 -15.05 9.67 -15.55
C GLU A 204 -15.18 8.46 -14.61
N GLU A 205 -15.83 7.40 -15.07
CA GLU A 205 -15.98 6.12 -14.35
C GLU A 205 -14.63 5.49 -13.96
N LYS A 206 -13.59 5.73 -14.74
CA LYS A 206 -12.23 5.25 -14.47
C LYS A 206 -11.46 6.15 -13.51
N LEU A 207 -11.68 7.47 -13.58
CA LEU A 207 -10.95 8.46 -12.79
C LEU A 207 -11.50 8.62 -11.36
N VAL A 208 -12.82 8.51 -11.16
CA VAL A 208 -13.41 8.67 -9.82
C VAL A 208 -12.84 7.64 -8.82
N PRO A 209 -12.78 6.33 -9.12
CA PRO A 209 -12.17 5.36 -8.22
C PRO A 209 -10.67 5.58 -8.00
N LEU A 210 -9.95 6.11 -9.00
CA LEU A 210 -8.55 6.48 -8.84
C LEU A 210 -8.39 7.59 -7.80
N ILE A 211 -9.17 8.66 -7.93
CA ILE A 211 -9.10 9.83 -7.04
C ILE A 211 -9.58 9.47 -5.63
N VAL A 212 -10.78 8.90 -5.50
CA VAL A 212 -11.40 8.57 -4.20
C VAL A 212 -10.51 7.61 -3.44
N ASN A 213 -10.04 6.54 -4.09
CA ASN A 213 -9.16 5.60 -3.40
C ASN A 213 -7.86 6.26 -2.99
N SER A 214 -7.22 7.04 -3.88
CA SER A 214 -5.97 7.75 -3.58
C SER A 214 -6.05 8.61 -2.33
N LEU A 215 -7.20 9.24 -2.09
CA LEU A 215 -7.43 10.07 -0.91
C LEU A 215 -7.88 9.26 0.31
N LEU A 216 -8.55 8.12 0.12
CA LEU A 216 -9.19 7.37 1.20
C LEU A 216 -8.42 6.13 1.63
N GLU A 217 -8.14 5.18 0.75
CA GLU A 217 -7.82 3.80 1.13
C GLU A 217 -6.49 3.66 1.88
N THR A 218 -5.36 4.11 1.31
CA THR A 218 -4.08 4.03 2.03
C THR A 218 -4.00 5.09 3.13
N ASN A 219 -4.52 6.30 2.89
CA ASN A 219 -4.51 7.38 3.90
C ASN A 219 -5.32 7.02 5.15
N LEU A 220 -6.35 6.19 5.04
CA LEU A 220 -7.09 5.65 6.18
C LEU A 220 -6.15 4.96 7.18
N GLY A 221 -5.14 4.25 6.69
CA GLY A 221 -4.17 3.55 7.53
C GLY A 221 -3.00 4.44 8.01
N MET A 222 -2.67 5.52 7.30
CA MET A 222 -1.42 6.25 7.50
C MET A 222 -1.19 6.79 8.92
N PRO A 223 -2.17 7.42 9.60
CA PRO A 223 -2.00 7.84 11.00
C PRO A 223 -1.57 6.69 11.93
N TYR A 224 -2.22 5.53 11.80
CA TYR A 224 -1.96 4.36 12.64
C TYR A 224 -0.61 3.74 12.31
N VAL A 225 -0.30 3.58 11.02
CA VAL A 225 0.99 3.07 10.55
C VAL A 225 2.14 3.97 11.00
N TYR A 226 1.96 5.30 10.97
CA TYR A 226 2.96 6.24 11.46
C TYR A 226 3.25 6.03 12.95
N PHE A 227 2.23 5.88 13.79
CA PHE A 227 2.47 5.63 15.22
C PHE A 227 3.10 4.25 15.49
N ILE A 228 2.72 3.23 14.73
CA ILE A 228 3.40 1.91 14.77
C ILE A 228 4.88 2.08 14.41
N PHE A 229 5.17 2.79 13.32
CA PHE A 229 6.54 3.09 12.89
C PHE A 229 7.34 3.79 13.99
N ILE A 230 6.79 4.85 14.60
CA ILE A 230 7.43 5.56 15.72
C ILE A 230 7.65 4.63 16.91
N ALA A 231 6.64 3.86 17.32
CA ALA A 231 6.74 2.97 18.48
C ALA A 231 7.80 1.87 18.29
N VAL A 232 7.84 1.26 17.10
CA VAL A 232 8.80 0.21 16.76
C VAL A 232 10.20 0.78 16.63
N THR A 233 10.38 1.86 15.85
CA THR A 233 11.71 2.46 15.59
C THR A 233 12.28 3.25 16.78
N ALA A 234 11.45 3.59 17.78
CA ALA A 234 11.94 4.10 19.06
C ALA A 234 12.73 3.03 19.85
N ARG A 235 12.47 1.74 19.59
CA ARG A 235 13.03 0.60 20.34
C ARG A 235 13.99 -0.25 19.52
N PHE A 236 13.79 -0.35 18.21
CA PHE A 236 14.56 -1.24 17.34
C PHE A 236 15.11 -0.49 16.12
N THR A 237 16.29 -0.88 15.66
CA THR A 237 16.86 -0.42 14.39
C THR A 237 16.33 -1.26 13.23
N GLU A 238 16.59 -0.83 11.99
CA GLU A 238 16.22 -1.54 10.75
C GLU A 238 16.70 -3.01 10.71
N GLN A 239 17.76 -3.33 11.46
CA GLN A 239 18.35 -4.67 11.57
C GLN A 239 17.92 -5.41 12.85
N PHE A 240 16.81 -5.00 13.47
CA PHE A 240 16.26 -5.54 14.72
C PHE A 240 17.18 -5.44 15.95
N GLN A 241 18.16 -4.54 15.94
CA GLN A 241 18.98 -4.29 17.13
C GLN A 241 18.21 -3.38 18.08
N LYS A 242 18.22 -3.71 19.37
CA LYS A 242 17.59 -2.86 20.39
C LYS A 242 18.38 -1.55 20.52
N ARG A 243 17.70 -0.41 20.43
CA ARG A 243 18.28 0.93 20.65
C ARG A 243 18.65 1.11 22.13
N GLN A 244 19.84 1.67 22.38
CA GLN A 244 20.32 2.01 23.72
C GLN A 244 20.94 3.43 23.72
N PRO A 245 20.36 4.39 24.47
CA PRO A 245 19.06 4.29 25.16
C PRO A 245 17.91 4.17 24.15
N GLY A 246 16.80 3.57 24.57
CA GLY A 246 15.56 3.64 23.77
C GLY A 246 14.95 5.04 23.87
N LEU A 247 14.21 5.45 22.84
CA LEU A 247 13.55 6.76 22.81
C LEU A 247 12.09 6.67 23.29
N SER A 248 11.57 7.77 23.82
CA SER A 248 10.12 7.99 23.90
C SER A 248 9.54 8.24 22.51
N ALA A 249 8.21 8.09 22.36
CA ALA A 249 7.54 8.37 21.08
C ALA A 249 7.77 9.82 20.62
N ALA A 250 7.71 10.78 21.54
CA ALA A 250 7.92 12.19 21.21
C ALA A 250 9.37 12.49 20.77
N GLU A 251 10.36 11.87 21.41
CA GLU A 251 11.77 11.99 21.01
C GLU A 251 12.02 11.32 19.66
N ARG A 252 11.40 10.16 19.39
CA ARG A 252 11.51 9.50 18.09
C ARG A 252 10.85 10.32 16.96
N ILE A 253 9.73 10.99 17.23
CA ILE A 253 9.12 11.94 16.28
C ILE A 253 10.09 13.10 16.01
N ALA A 254 10.71 13.66 17.05
CA ALA A 254 11.70 14.73 16.90
C ALA A 254 12.90 14.30 16.05
N GLU A 255 13.49 13.15 16.34
CA GLU A 255 14.57 12.56 15.56
C GLU A 255 14.15 12.38 14.10
N SER A 256 13.01 11.72 13.86
CA SER A 256 12.49 11.48 12.50
C SER A 256 12.24 12.78 11.74
N ASN A 257 11.77 13.84 12.39
CA ASN A 257 11.56 15.14 11.75
C ASN A 257 12.87 15.83 11.35
N THR A 258 13.97 15.57 12.07
CA THR A 258 15.31 16.09 11.71
C THR A 258 16.03 15.27 10.64
N GLU A 259 15.67 13.99 10.47
CA GLU A 259 16.19 13.15 9.40
C GLU A 259 15.83 13.75 8.04
N ARG A 260 16.80 13.74 7.12
CA ARG A 260 16.58 14.05 5.70
C ARG A 260 16.93 12.79 4.91
N VAL A 261 16.28 12.61 3.77
CA VAL A 261 16.74 11.69 2.72
C VAL A 261 18.10 12.25 2.27
N ARG A 262 19.20 11.77 2.85
CA ARG A 262 20.56 12.21 2.51
C ARG A 262 21.18 11.18 1.59
N ASP A 263 21.68 11.65 0.45
CA ASP A 263 22.76 10.99 -0.28
C ASP A 263 24.00 11.02 0.61
N HIS A 264 24.39 9.87 1.14
CA HIS A 264 25.74 9.73 1.69
C HIS A 264 26.67 9.27 0.56
N GLU A 265 26.96 10.18 -0.36
CA GLU A 265 28.28 10.25 -1.00
C GLU A 265 29.08 11.34 -0.28
N VAL A 266 29.71 10.98 0.83
CA VAL A 266 30.90 11.71 1.31
C VAL A 266 31.89 10.68 1.84
N LEU A 267 32.85 10.37 0.96
CA LEU A 267 34.26 10.03 1.21
C LEU A 267 34.58 8.80 2.07
N ILE A 268 34.98 7.72 1.40
CA ILE A 268 36.34 7.15 1.52
C ILE A 268 36.87 6.95 0.11
#